data_AF-A0A9Q1CNW5-F1
#
_entry.id   AF-A0A9Q1CNW5-F1
#
_cell.length_a   1.000
_cell.length_b   1.000
_cell.length_c   1.000
_cell.angle_alpha   90.00
_cell.angle_beta   90.00
_cell.angle_gamma   90.00
#
_symmetry.space_group_name_H-M   'P 1'
#
loop_
_entity.id
_entity.type
_entity.pdbx_description
1 polymer ?
#
loop_
_entity_poly.entity_id
_entity_poly.type
_entity_poly.pdbx_seq_one_letter_code
_entity_poly.pdbx_strand_id
1 'polypeptide(L)'
;MDTLENVLQSPHAPSPYPKAIRVLIADTNLQDDVLTVGITDGMEVAKVICYEKNFHAKLAKNKTVLLRNFQKGRSCLIINRSSVVLPATPLQNITETIIAQASCVVNPPPPQAVALKDVKAPKPGVQSPLITVTGEVVQVRFFKLKNARLAYYTTKYSLYF
;
A
#
# COMPACT_ATOMS: atom_id res chain seq x y z
N MET A 1 18.32 -17.78 3.84
CA MET A 1 17.42 -16.63 4.06
C MET A 1 16.90 -16.24 2.69
N ASP A 2 15.62 -15.92 2.56
CA ASP A 2 15.04 -15.54 1.25
C ASP A 2 14.96 -14.02 1.11
N THR A 3 14.88 -13.53 -0.14
CA THR A 3 14.63 -12.12 -0.44
C THR A 3 13.14 -11.84 -0.53
N LEU A 4 12.76 -10.58 -0.39
CA LEU A 4 11.37 -10.16 -0.51
C LEU A 4 10.87 -10.37 -1.95
N GLU A 5 11.72 -10.14 -2.96
CA GLU A 5 11.43 -10.43 -4.36
C GLU A 5 11.00 -11.89 -4.58
N ASN A 6 11.80 -12.85 -4.08
CA ASN A 6 11.49 -14.28 -4.21
C ASN A 6 10.16 -14.64 -3.53
N VAL A 7 9.90 -14.06 -2.35
CA VAL A 7 8.62 -14.24 -1.67
C VAL A 7 7.48 -13.70 -2.52
N LEU A 8 7.61 -12.49 -3.08
CA LEU A 8 6.55 -11.84 -3.87
C LEU A 8 6.30 -12.52 -5.21
N GLN A 9 7.29 -13.20 -5.79
CA GLN A 9 7.12 -14.00 -7.01
C GLN A 9 6.59 -15.43 -6.77
N SER A 10 6.72 -15.96 -5.55
CA SER A 10 6.22 -17.32 -5.22
C SER A 10 4.70 -17.47 -5.44
N PRO A 11 4.15 -18.67 -5.67
CA PRO A 11 2.70 -18.81 -5.77
C PRO A 11 2.01 -18.45 -4.45
N HIS A 12 0.77 -17.96 -4.53
CA HIS A 12 -0.07 -17.83 -3.34
C HIS A 12 -0.24 -19.21 -2.69
N ALA A 13 0.03 -19.30 -1.39
CA ALA A 13 -0.08 -20.53 -0.64
C ALA A 13 -0.84 -20.29 0.67
N PRO A 14 -1.82 -21.15 1.01
CA PRO A 14 -2.55 -21.05 2.29
C PRO A 14 -1.68 -21.49 3.49
N SER A 15 -0.63 -22.29 3.23
CA SER A 15 0.31 -22.75 4.24
C SER A 15 1.35 -21.66 4.59
N PRO A 16 1.93 -21.71 5.81
CA PRO A 16 3.03 -20.82 6.18
C PRO A 16 4.19 -20.88 5.17
N TYR A 17 4.77 -19.73 4.85
CA TYR A 17 5.94 -19.64 3.99
C TYR A 17 7.14 -20.30 4.69
N PRO A 18 7.81 -21.28 4.04
CA PRO A 18 8.74 -22.17 4.73
C PRO A 18 10.09 -21.52 5.05
N LYS A 19 10.43 -20.38 4.43
CA LYS A 19 11.71 -19.71 4.60
C LYS A 19 11.57 -18.42 5.43
N ALA A 20 12.69 -18.00 6.01
CA ALA A 20 12.80 -16.75 6.76
C ALA A 20 13.19 -15.58 5.83
N ILE A 21 12.61 -14.40 6.07
CA ILE A 21 13.03 -13.13 5.46
C ILE A 21 13.49 -12.15 6.53
N ARG A 22 14.50 -11.34 6.21
CA ARG A 22 14.99 -10.26 7.08
C ARG A 22 14.64 -8.92 6.45
N VAL A 23 13.92 -8.09 7.18
CA VAL A 23 13.35 -6.85 6.65
C VAL A 23 13.45 -5.71 7.65
N LEU A 24 13.57 -4.49 7.13
CA LEU A 24 13.41 -3.24 7.87
C LEU A 24 11.92 -2.86 7.89
N ILE A 25 11.44 -2.43 9.06
CA ILE A 25 10.14 -1.80 9.19
C ILE A 25 10.27 -0.32 8.86
N ALA A 26 9.75 0.09 7.70
CA ALA A 26 9.81 1.48 7.24
C ALA A 26 8.73 2.35 7.91
N ASP A 27 7.50 1.84 8.00
CA ASP A 27 6.42 2.55 8.67
C ASP A 27 5.29 1.62 9.11
N THR A 28 4.40 2.13 9.96
CA THR A 28 3.29 1.37 10.53
C THR A 28 2.00 2.18 10.54
N ASN A 29 0.87 1.52 10.40
CA ASN A 29 -0.46 2.11 10.51
C ASN A 29 -1.38 1.15 11.29
N LEU A 30 -1.94 1.61 12.41
CA LEU A 30 -2.86 0.83 13.23
C LEU A 30 -4.29 1.35 13.01
N GLN A 31 -5.16 0.49 12.50
CA GLN A 31 -6.59 0.78 12.30
C GLN A 31 -7.41 -0.40 12.82
N ASP A 32 -8.38 -0.13 13.69
CA ASP A 32 -9.32 -1.13 14.21
C ASP A 32 -8.63 -2.42 14.69
N ASP A 33 -7.59 -2.27 15.51
CA ASP A 33 -6.74 -3.35 16.05
C ASP A 33 -5.89 -4.14 15.05
N VAL A 34 -5.96 -3.81 13.75
CA VAL A 34 -5.13 -4.41 12.71
C VAL A 34 -3.92 -3.52 12.44
N LEU A 35 -2.73 -4.06 12.68
CA LEU A 35 -1.49 -3.36 12.38
C LEU A 35 -1.06 -3.66 10.94
N THR A 36 -1.01 -2.62 10.13
CA THR A 36 -0.43 -2.66 8.80
C THR A 36 1.01 -2.14 8.85
N VAL A 37 1.93 -2.84 8.21
CA VAL A 37 3.37 -2.56 8.31
C VAL A 37 4.00 -2.52 6.92
N GLY A 38 4.73 -1.45 6.64
CA GLY A 38 5.51 -1.28 5.42
C GLY A 38 6.91 -1.84 5.65
N ILE A 39 7.32 -2.81 4.84
CA ILE A 39 8.62 -3.49 4.99
C ILE A 39 9.45 -3.40 3.73
N THR A 40 10.77 -3.49 3.90
CA THR A 40 11.73 -3.60 2.80
C THR A 40 12.92 -4.47 3.19
N ASP A 41 13.50 -5.19 2.25
CA ASP A 41 14.80 -5.87 2.41
C ASP A 41 15.98 -5.06 1.81
N GLY A 42 15.71 -3.85 1.32
CA GLY A 42 16.65 -2.97 0.63
C GLY A 42 16.55 -3.01 -0.89
N MET A 43 15.93 -4.05 -1.46
CA MET A 43 15.72 -4.19 -2.91
C MET A 43 14.26 -4.02 -3.29
N GLU A 44 13.37 -4.61 -2.49
CA GLU A 44 11.93 -4.61 -2.73
C GLU A 44 11.14 -4.07 -1.54
N VAL A 45 9.86 -3.78 -1.78
CA VAL A 45 8.92 -3.32 -0.76
C VAL A 45 7.70 -4.23 -0.69
N ALA A 46 7.15 -4.40 0.51
CA ALA A 46 5.91 -5.13 0.69
C ALA A 46 5.06 -4.56 1.83
N LYS A 47 3.76 -4.83 1.73
CA LYS A 47 2.80 -4.59 2.80
C LYS A 47 2.64 -5.86 3.64
N VAL A 48 2.68 -5.70 4.95
CA VAL A 48 2.37 -6.75 5.91
C VAL A 48 1.12 -6.38 6.68
N ILE A 49 0.24 -7.35 6.90
CA ILE A 49 -0.94 -7.23 7.76
C ILE A 49 -0.71 -8.11 8.98
N CYS A 50 -0.78 -7.53 10.17
CA CYS A 50 -0.60 -8.21 11.44
C CYS A 50 -1.89 -8.12 12.25
N TYR A 51 -2.50 -9.28 12.50
CA TYR A 51 -3.69 -9.40 13.35
C TYR A 51 -3.34 -9.65 14.82
N GLU A 52 -2.07 -9.90 15.13
CA GLU A 52 -1.62 -10.36 16.44
C GLU A 52 -0.99 -9.22 17.25
N LYS A 53 -1.71 -8.76 18.28
CA LYS A 53 -1.33 -7.61 19.13
C LYS A 53 0.03 -7.79 19.82
N ASN A 54 0.40 -9.02 20.17
CA ASN A 54 1.68 -9.34 20.81
C ASN A 54 2.91 -9.04 19.92
N PHE A 55 2.73 -8.92 18.61
CA PHE A 55 3.82 -8.58 17.69
C PHE A 55 3.94 -7.08 17.40
N HIS A 56 2.98 -6.24 17.81
CA HIS A 56 2.96 -4.82 17.46
C HIS A 56 4.22 -4.08 17.92
N ALA A 57 4.68 -4.30 19.16
CA ALA A 57 5.89 -3.69 19.67
C ALA A 57 7.18 -4.14 18.94
N LYS A 58 7.16 -5.37 18.39
CA LYS A 58 8.28 -5.92 17.61
C LYS A 58 8.33 -5.34 16.21
N LEU A 59 7.17 -5.03 15.63
CA LEU A 59 6.98 -4.46 14.30
C LEU A 59 6.98 -2.93 14.30
N ALA A 60 7.67 -2.29 15.24
CA ALA A 60 7.75 -0.83 15.29
C ALA A 60 8.69 -0.28 14.19
N LYS A 61 8.41 0.94 13.73
CA LYS A 61 9.23 1.69 12.78
C LYS A 61 10.73 1.67 13.12
N ASN A 62 11.56 1.61 12.08
CA ASN A 62 13.02 1.57 12.10
C ASN A 62 13.62 0.34 12.79
N LYS A 63 12.83 -0.70 13.06
CA LYS A 63 13.37 -1.99 13.54
C LYS A 63 13.67 -2.91 12.37
N THR A 64 14.76 -3.66 12.48
CA THR A 64 15.00 -4.79 11.59
C THR A 64 14.56 -6.08 12.26
N VAL A 65 13.76 -6.87 11.55
CA VAL A 65 13.17 -8.10 12.06
C VAL A 65 13.44 -9.27 11.11
N LEU A 66 13.52 -10.46 11.69
CA LEU A 66 13.42 -11.71 10.97
C LEU A 66 11.99 -12.24 11.08
N LEU A 67 11.34 -12.39 9.93
CA LEU A 67 9.99 -12.95 9.81
C LEU A 67 10.07 -14.40 9.35
N ARG A 68 9.34 -15.29 10.03
CA ARG A 68 9.19 -16.71 9.68
C ARG A 68 7.73 -17.13 9.84
N ASN A 69 7.34 -18.20 9.16
CA ASN A 69 6.00 -18.79 9.25
C ASN A 69 4.87 -17.77 9.02
N PHE A 70 5.11 -16.75 8.19
CA PHE A 70 4.09 -15.82 7.74
C PHE A 70 3.32 -16.45 6.56
N GLN A 71 2.10 -16.02 6.33
CA GLN A 71 1.33 -16.43 5.15
C GLN A 71 1.52 -15.42 4.02
N LYS A 72 1.51 -15.90 2.78
CA LYS A 72 1.52 -15.03 1.61
C LYS A 72 0.09 -14.78 1.14
N GLY A 73 -0.40 -13.54 1.28
CA GLY A 73 -1.63 -13.08 0.64
C GLY A 73 -1.42 -12.73 -0.84
N ARG A 74 -2.48 -12.28 -1.53
CA ARG A 74 -2.39 -11.92 -2.97
C ARG A 74 -1.49 -10.71 -3.23
N SER A 75 -1.49 -9.72 -2.33
CA SER A 75 -0.72 -8.46 -2.46
C SER A 75 -0.03 -8.05 -1.16
N CYS A 76 0.02 -8.94 -0.17
CA CYS A 76 0.57 -8.65 1.15
C CYS A 76 1.10 -9.92 1.80
N LEU A 77 1.89 -9.75 2.86
CA LEU A 77 2.24 -10.83 3.78
C LEU A 77 1.35 -10.72 5.02
N ILE A 78 1.04 -11.86 5.63
CA ILE A 78 0.11 -11.94 6.76
C ILE A 78 0.85 -12.56 7.93
N ILE A 79 0.87 -11.84 9.05
CA ILE A 79 1.37 -12.31 10.34
C ILE A 79 0.17 -12.76 11.18
N ASN A 80 0.22 -14.02 11.62
CA ASN A 80 -0.80 -14.66 12.45
C ASN A 80 -0.16 -15.35 13.67
N ARG A 81 -0.95 -16.05 14.50
CA ARG A 81 -0.47 -16.75 15.71
C ARG A 81 0.69 -17.72 15.49
N SER A 82 0.79 -18.33 14.30
CA SER A 82 1.85 -19.29 13.97
C SER A 82 3.13 -18.63 13.46
N SER A 83 3.05 -17.34 13.14
CA SER A 83 4.18 -16.56 12.66
C SER A 83 5.17 -16.26 13.78
N VAL A 84 6.43 -16.09 13.40
CA VAL A 84 7.53 -15.80 14.32
C VAL A 84 8.21 -14.51 13.89
N VAL A 85 8.21 -13.53 14.79
CA VAL A 85 8.88 -12.23 14.64
C VAL A 85 10.00 -12.13 15.66
N LEU A 86 11.23 -12.06 15.18
CA LEU A 86 12.44 -11.96 16.00
C LEU A 86 13.20 -10.68 15.66
N PRO A 87 13.85 -10.01 16.63
CA PRO A 87 14.79 -8.94 16.34
C PRO A 87 15.94 -9.50 15.49
N ALA A 88 16.44 -8.70 14.55
CA ALA A 88 17.55 -9.07 13.70
C ALA A 88 18.58 -7.93 13.64
N THR A 89 19.79 -8.27 13.19
CA THR A 89 20.84 -7.29 12.92
C THR A 89 20.35 -6.23 11.92
N PRO A 90 20.60 -4.94 12.15
CA PRO A 90 20.18 -3.87 11.23
C PRO A 90 20.59 -4.14 9.79
N LEU A 91 19.68 -3.87 8.85
CA LEU A 91 20.04 -3.80 7.44
C LEU A 91 20.83 -2.52 7.18
N GLN A 92 21.87 -2.61 6.35
CA GLN A 92 22.73 -1.48 5.99
C GLN A 92 22.46 -1.06 4.54
N ASN A 93 22.81 0.18 4.20
CA ASN A 93 22.81 0.70 2.83
C ASN A 93 21.44 0.68 2.14
N ILE A 94 20.35 0.81 2.90
CA ILE A 94 19.01 0.97 2.36
C ILE A 94 18.84 2.43 1.92
N THR A 95 18.42 2.65 0.68
CA THR A 95 18.23 4.01 0.14
C THR A 95 17.02 4.70 0.76
N GLU A 96 17.05 6.03 0.86
CA GLU A 96 15.88 6.78 1.34
C GLU A 96 14.65 6.57 0.44
N THR A 97 14.88 6.38 -0.86
CA THR A 97 13.82 6.10 -1.84
C THR A 97 13.07 4.81 -1.53
N ILE A 98 13.75 3.70 -1.24
CA ILE A 98 13.08 2.43 -0.95
C ILE A 98 12.33 2.50 0.41
N ILE A 99 12.87 3.24 1.38
CA ILE A 99 12.20 3.51 2.67
C ILE A 99 10.92 4.34 2.44
N ALA A 100 10.98 5.37 1.60
CA ALA A 100 9.81 6.18 1.25
C ALA A 100 8.74 5.32 0.54
N GLN A 101 9.15 4.49 -0.43
CA GLN A 101 8.23 3.56 -1.10
C GLN A 101 7.56 2.59 -0.12
N ALA A 102 8.33 1.98 0.78
CA ALA A 102 7.81 1.09 1.82
C ALA A 102 6.90 1.82 2.82
N SER A 103 7.09 3.12 3.05
CA SER A 103 6.17 3.92 3.87
C SER A 103 4.86 4.20 3.12
N CYS A 104 4.93 4.54 1.84
CA CYS A 104 3.76 4.84 1.00
C CYS A 104 2.81 3.65 0.82
N VAL A 105 3.28 2.40 0.89
CA VAL A 105 2.38 1.23 0.78
C VAL A 105 1.46 1.04 1.99
N VAL A 106 1.74 1.70 3.11
CA VAL A 106 0.91 1.65 4.33
C VAL A 106 0.28 2.99 4.69
N ASN A 107 0.99 4.08 4.44
CA ASN A 107 0.53 5.44 4.62
C ASN A 107 0.63 6.15 3.27
N PRO A 108 -0.27 5.84 2.32
CA PRO A 108 -0.24 6.51 1.02
C PRO A 108 -0.41 8.02 1.25
N PRO A 109 0.30 8.86 0.49
CA PRO A 109 0.10 10.29 0.56
C PRO A 109 -1.38 10.62 0.30
N PRO A 110 -1.92 11.67 0.92
CA PRO A 110 -3.31 12.06 0.69
C PRO A 110 -3.54 12.25 -0.81
N PRO A 111 -4.68 11.79 -1.35
CA PRO A 111 -4.96 11.88 -2.77
C PRO A 111 -4.89 13.35 -3.20
N GLN A 112 -4.08 13.63 -4.21
CA GLN A 112 -4.05 14.96 -4.80
C GLN A 112 -5.36 15.21 -5.54
N ALA A 113 -6.02 16.31 -5.20
CA ALA A 113 -7.18 16.76 -5.93
C ALA A 113 -6.72 17.29 -7.30
N VAL A 114 -7.07 16.57 -8.36
CA VAL A 114 -6.79 16.99 -9.75
C VAL A 114 -8.11 17.46 -10.36
N ALA A 115 -8.10 18.64 -11.00
CA ALA A 115 -9.28 19.08 -11.75
C ALA A 115 -9.39 18.26 -13.04
N LEU A 116 -10.61 17.82 -13.39
CA LEU A 116 -10.82 16.99 -14.60
C LEU A 116 -10.23 17.59 -15.88
N LYS A 117 -10.29 18.92 -16.00
CA LYS A 117 -9.74 19.66 -17.16
C LYS A 117 -8.24 19.42 -17.35
N ASP A 118 -7.53 19.04 -16.29
CA ASP A 118 -6.09 18.80 -16.28
C ASP A 118 -5.75 17.31 -16.51
N VAL A 119 -6.75 16.41 -16.49
CA VAL A 119 -6.59 15.00 -16.84
C VAL A 119 -6.56 14.87 -18.37
N LYS A 120 -5.38 14.66 -18.94
CA LYS A 120 -5.24 14.42 -20.38
C LYS A 120 -5.81 13.05 -20.72
N ALA A 121 -6.82 13.01 -21.58
CA ALA A 121 -7.28 11.76 -22.17
C ALA A 121 -6.12 11.10 -22.94
N PRO A 122 -5.91 9.78 -22.81
CA PRO A 122 -4.92 9.09 -23.60
C PRO A 122 -5.23 9.24 -25.09
N LYS A 123 -4.19 9.34 -25.91
CA LYS A 123 -4.34 9.45 -27.37
C LYS A 123 -5.08 8.22 -27.90
N PRO A 124 -5.99 8.38 -28.88
CA PRO A 124 -6.64 7.25 -29.52
C PRO A 124 -5.61 6.22 -30.00
N GLY A 125 -5.83 4.94 -29.70
CA GLY A 125 -4.95 3.85 -30.11
C GLY A 125 -3.80 3.50 -29.15
N VAL A 126 -3.63 4.21 -28.05
CA VAL A 126 -2.62 3.87 -27.02
C VAL A 126 -3.28 3.08 -25.89
N GLN A 127 -2.91 1.81 -25.73
CA GLN A 127 -3.30 1.03 -24.55
C GLN A 127 -2.78 1.75 -23.30
N SER A 128 -3.71 2.22 -22.48
CA SER A 128 -3.40 2.94 -21.24
C SER A 128 -3.99 2.15 -20.07
N PRO A 129 -3.29 2.10 -18.92
CA PRO A 129 -3.83 1.44 -17.73
C PRO A 129 -5.20 2.03 -17.37
N LEU A 130 -6.13 1.17 -16.96
CA LEU A 130 -7.46 1.58 -16.51
C LEU A 130 -7.31 2.45 -15.25
N ILE A 131 -7.57 3.75 -15.41
CA ILE A 131 -7.56 4.69 -14.29
C ILE A 131 -8.95 4.67 -13.65
N THR A 132 -9.03 4.17 -12.41
CA THR A 132 -10.25 4.26 -11.61
C THR A 132 -10.23 5.55 -10.81
N VAL A 133 -11.26 6.36 -10.98
CA VAL A 133 -11.36 7.67 -10.35
C VAL A 133 -12.59 7.69 -9.44
N THR A 134 -12.39 7.83 -8.14
CA THR A 134 -13.48 7.93 -7.16
C THR A 134 -13.58 9.38 -6.67
N GLY A 135 -14.78 9.95 -6.62
CA GLY A 135 -14.94 11.38 -6.37
C GLY A 135 -16.21 11.75 -5.61
N GLU A 136 -16.19 12.89 -4.93
CA GLU A 136 -17.33 13.50 -4.25
C GLU A 136 -17.79 14.75 -5.01
N VAL A 137 -19.11 14.91 -5.19
CA VAL A 137 -19.68 16.10 -5.84
C VAL A 137 -19.71 17.26 -4.83
N VAL A 138 -18.84 18.25 -5.00
CA VAL A 138 -18.67 19.34 -4.00
C VAL A 138 -19.50 20.58 -4.31
N GLN A 139 -20.01 20.76 -5.53
CA GLN A 139 -20.85 21.91 -5.84
C GLN A 139 -21.84 21.63 -6.98
N VAL A 140 -23.13 21.93 -6.74
CA VAL A 140 -24.17 21.93 -7.77
C VAL A 140 -24.53 23.38 -8.08
N ARG A 141 -24.30 23.84 -9.32
CA ARG A 141 -24.81 25.14 -9.79
C ARG A 141 -25.96 24.91 -10.75
N PHE A 142 -27.15 25.40 -10.37
CA PHE A 142 -28.32 25.40 -11.23
C PHE A 142 -28.35 26.71 -12.02
N PHE A 143 -28.22 26.64 -13.35
CA PHE A 143 -28.57 27.75 -14.22
C PHE A 143 -29.99 27.55 -14.74
N LYS A 144 -30.88 28.51 -14.46
CA LYS A 144 -32.22 28.56 -15.04
C LYS A 144 -32.10 29.18 -16.44
N LEU A 145 -32.10 28.35 -17.48
CA LEU A 145 -32.39 28.82 -18.84
C LEU A 145 -33.91 28.76 -19.03
N LYS A 146 -34.48 29.79 -19.67
CA LYS A 146 -35.93 30.07 -19.70
C LYS A 146 -36.82 28.89 -20.15
N ASN A 147 -36.29 27.83 -20.78
CA ASN A 147 -37.04 26.63 -21.16
C ASN A 147 -36.27 25.29 -20.97
N ALA A 148 -35.20 25.22 -20.17
CA ALA A 148 -34.54 23.95 -19.83
C ALA A 148 -33.73 24.04 -18.54
N ARG A 149 -33.78 22.99 -17.71
CA ARG A 149 -32.85 22.77 -16.60
C ARG A 149 -31.67 21.94 -17.12
N LEU A 150 -30.51 22.57 -17.32
CA LEU A 150 -29.26 21.83 -17.47
C LEU A 150 -28.57 21.77 -16.10
N ALA A 151 -28.32 20.56 -15.61
CA ALA A 151 -27.44 20.33 -14.47
C ALA A 151 -26.02 20.10 -15.00
N TYR A 152 -25.07 20.94 -14.59
CA TYR A 152 -23.65 20.69 -14.79
C TYR A 152 -23.05 20.21 -13.48
N TYR A 153 -22.31 19.10 -13.54
CA TYR A 153 -21.66 18.48 -12.40
C TYR A 153 -20.19 18.92 -12.35
N THR A 154 -19.75 19.49 -11.23
CA THR A 154 -18.33 19.65 -10.92
C THR A 154 -17.98 18.61 -9.86
N THR A 155 -17.48 17.46 -10.30
CA THR A 155 -17.04 16.38 -9.40
C THR A 155 -15.59 16.63 -8.99
N LYS A 156 -15.27 16.53 -7.69
CA LYS A 156 -13.88 16.38 -7.25
C LYS A 156 -13.52 14.90 -7.36
N TYR A 157 -12.32 14.60 -7.81
CA TYR A 157 -11.87 13.24 -8.04
C TYR A 157 -10.60 12.97 -7.23
N SER A 158 -10.52 11.76 -6.67
CA SER A 158 -9.33 11.15 -6.10
C SER A 158 -8.85 10.06 -7.07
N LEU A 159 -7.61 10.18 -7.50
CA LEU A 159 -6.92 9.20 -8.33
C LEU A 159 -6.10 8.30 -7.40
N TYR A 160 -6.26 6.98 -7.54
CA TYR A 160 -5.36 6.00 -6.93
C TYR A 160 -4.37 5.57 -8.01
N PHE A 161 -3.07 5.77 -7.76
CA PHE A 161 -1.97 5.33 -8.62
C PHE A 161 -1.35 4.04 -8.06
#